data_AF-A0AAU7NX73-F1
#
_entry.id   AF-A0AAU7NX73-F1
#
_cell.length_a   1.000
_cell.length_b   1.000
_cell.length_c   1.000
_cell.angle_alpha   90.00
_cell.angle_beta   90.00
_cell.angle_gamma   90.00
#
_symmetry.space_group_name_H-M   'P 1'
#
loop_
_entity.id
_entity.type
_entity.pdbx_description
1 polymer ?
#
loop_
_entity_poly.entity_id
_entity_poly.type
_entity_poly.pdbx_seq_one_letter_code
_entity_poly.pdbx_strand_id
1 'polypeptide(L)'
;MNGTLTPSIPPLSLYIHIPWCIQKCPYCDFNSHAVKEPLQESRYIDALLNDLRGELALLETPRPIDSIFIGGGTPSLFSASSLEYLLNGVQKYATLSDHAEITLEANPGTFESSKFADFHNIGINRLSIGIQSFNDRHLQALGRVHNAAEALRAVEIAFRSGFDNINLDLMFGLPEQRQQEVVEDVETAIGLAPTHISFYQLTLEPNTYFHKFPPPLPADDDIFRAQKVCQQLLAEHGYHQYEVSAYAKQGKKCRHNRNYWRFGDYLGIGAGAHGKISRSLPDNIIRTQKSKRPEHYLKQIDISTRSIITAEQLPLEFVMNHLRLSSGFHLDHYRAVTGLSAETLEPGLSSSVAAGLLLNEDGHYRCSDKGWDFLDSILEKFID
;
A
#
# COMPACT_ATOMS: atom_id res chain seq x y z
N MET A 1 33.46 22.76 -0.45
CA MET A 1 33.79 21.86 0.67
C MET A 1 32.91 20.63 0.49
N ASN A 2 33.51 19.51 0.08
CA ASN A 2 32.77 18.28 -0.19
C ASN A 2 32.35 17.67 1.14
N GLY A 3 31.15 18.03 1.60
CA GLY A 3 30.48 17.28 2.64
C GLY A 3 30.18 15.91 2.07
N THR A 4 30.98 14.90 2.43
CA THR A 4 30.61 13.50 2.25
C THR A 4 29.27 13.30 2.93
N LEU A 5 28.20 13.23 2.13
CA LEU A 5 26.89 12.78 2.58
C LEU A 5 27.10 11.39 3.16
N THR A 6 27.13 11.27 4.48
CA THR A 6 27.06 9.96 5.13
C THR A 6 25.74 9.34 4.69
N PRO A 7 25.73 8.15 4.08
CA PRO A 7 24.50 7.51 3.66
C PRO A 7 23.60 7.34 4.89
N SER A 8 22.47 8.04 4.90
CA SER A 8 21.49 7.91 5.97
C SER A 8 20.86 6.53 5.83
N ILE A 9 20.94 5.72 6.87
CA ILE A 9 20.30 4.41 6.91
C ILE A 9 18.79 4.62 6.66
N PRO A 10 18.20 3.99 5.63
CA PRO A 10 16.79 4.20 5.32
C PRO A 10 15.88 3.76 6.48
N PRO A 11 14.71 4.42 6.67
CA PRO A 11 13.70 3.94 7.60
C PRO A 11 13.30 2.49 7.29
N LEU A 12 12.87 1.76 8.31
CA LEU A 12 12.52 0.35 8.19
C LEU A 12 11.04 0.12 8.49
N SER A 13 10.36 -0.53 7.56
CA SER A 13 8.97 -1.00 7.72
C SER A 13 8.90 -2.53 7.73
N LEU A 14 7.81 -3.08 8.26
CA LEU A 14 7.47 -4.49 8.17
C LEU A 14 6.12 -4.65 7.47
N TYR A 15 6.10 -5.38 6.36
CA TYR A 15 4.88 -5.83 5.72
C TYR A 15 4.62 -7.29 6.07
N ILE A 16 3.41 -7.57 6.55
CA ILE A 16 2.96 -8.92 6.91
C ILE A 16 1.79 -9.29 6.01
N HIS A 17 1.98 -10.31 5.19
CA HIS A 17 0.95 -10.75 4.26
C HIS A 17 0.11 -11.89 4.87
N ILE A 18 -1.20 -11.68 4.99
CA ILE A 18 -2.19 -12.71 5.35
C ILE A 18 -3.02 -13.03 4.10
N PRO A 19 -2.79 -14.17 3.43
CA PRO A 19 -3.23 -14.41 2.06
C PRO A 19 -4.68 -14.93 1.93
N TRP A 20 -5.51 -14.87 2.98
CA TRP A 20 -6.84 -15.49 2.96
C TRP A 20 -7.98 -14.50 2.87
N CYS A 21 -9.00 -14.81 2.06
CA CYS A 21 -10.27 -14.09 2.00
C CYS A 21 -11.44 -15.07 2.16
N ILE A 22 -12.59 -14.61 2.62
CA ILE A 22 -13.84 -15.40 2.57
C ILE A 22 -14.15 -15.79 1.13
N GLN A 23 -14.06 -14.82 0.22
CA GLN A 23 -14.24 -14.99 -1.21
C GLN A 23 -13.24 -14.12 -1.96
N LYS A 24 -12.73 -14.61 -3.09
CA LYS A 24 -11.89 -13.82 -3.99
C LYS A 24 -12.78 -12.95 -4.87
N CYS A 25 -12.62 -11.63 -4.80
CA CYS A 25 -13.35 -10.70 -5.67
C CYS A 25 -12.89 -10.89 -7.14
N PRO A 26 -13.79 -10.75 -8.13
CA PRO A 26 -13.50 -11.02 -9.54
C PRO A 26 -12.45 -10.09 -10.17
N TYR A 27 -12.20 -8.92 -9.56
CA TYR A 27 -11.19 -7.94 -9.98
C TYR A 27 -9.85 -8.07 -9.23
N CYS A 28 -9.80 -8.84 -8.13
CA CYS A 28 -8.67 -8.81 -7.19
C CYS A 28 -7.47 -9.60 -7.74
N ASP A 29 -6.39 -8.89 -8.06
CA ASP A 29 -5.12 -9.47 -8.53
C ASP A 29 -4.17 -9.86 -7.38
N PHE A 30 -4.45 -9.39 -6.15
CA PHE A 30 -3.65 -9.69 -4.98
C PHE A 30 -3.51 -11.20 -4.75
N ASN A 31 -2.42 -11.56 -4.06
CA ASN A 31 -2.14 -12.95 -3.65
C ASN A 31 -3.09 -13.42 -2.53
N SER A 32 -4.37 -13.55 -2.88
CA SER A 32 -5.44 -13.97 -1.99
C SER A 32 -6.02 -15.32 -2.40
N HIS A 33 -6.39 -16.10 -1.39
CA HIS A 33 -6.89 -17.47 -1.48
C HIS A 33 -8.19 -17.58 -0.69
N ALA A 34 -9.22 -18.14 -1.30
CA ALA A 34 -10.48 -18.38 -0.60
C ALA A 34 -10.25 -19.39 0.54
N VAL A 35 -10.80 -19.11 1.72
CA VAL A 35 -10.77 -20.04 2.85
C VAL A 35 -11.60 -21.28 2.49
N LYS A 36 -10.96 -22.46 2.47
CA LYS A 36 -11.62 -23.75 2.20
C LYS A 36 -11.74 -24.63 3.45
N GLU A 37 -10.85 -24.42 4.40
CA GLU A 37 -10.73 -25.17 5.65
C GLU A 37 -10.50 -24.17 6.80
N PRO A 38 -10.77 -24.55 8.07
CA PRO A 38 -10.45 -23.72 9.22
C PRO A 38 -8.98 -23.26 9.18
N LEU A 39 -8.76 -21.96 9.39
CA LEU A 39 -7.43 -21.37 9.36
C LEU A 39 -6.60 -21.88 10.53
N GLN A 40 -5.43 -22.46 10.23
CA GLN A 40 -4.43 -22.81 11.23
C GLN A 40 -3.63 -21.56 11.63
N GLU A 41 -4.29 -20.59 12.27
CA GLU A 41 -3.75 -19.25 12.56
C GLU A 41 -2.39 -19.31 13.28
N SER A 42 -2.30 -20.05 14.39
CA SER A 42 -1.07 -20.16 15.17
C SER A 42 0.08 -20.74 14.36
N ARG A 43 -0.18 -21.79 13.57
CA ARG A 43 0.84 -22.41 12.71
C ARG A 43 1.35 -21.44 11.65
N TYR A 44 0.47 -20.61 11.10
CA TYR A 44 0.87 -19.58 10.15
C TYR A 44 1.70 -18.50 10.81
N ILE A 45 1.31 -18.06 12.01
CA ILE A 45 2.07 -17.06 12.79
C ILE A 45 3.46 -17.57 13.16
N ASP A 46 3.60 -18.84 13.54
CA ASP A 46 4.91 -19.45 13.80
C ASP A 46 5.81 -19.38 12.55
N ALA A 47 5.23 -19.63 11.37
CA ALA A 47 5.94 -19.51 10.10
C ALA A 47 6.31 -18.04 9.79
N LEU A 48 5.42 -17.08 10.04
CA LEU A 48 5.70 -15.64 9.92
C LEU A 48 6.85 -15.21 10.82
N LEU A 49 6.84 -15.61 12.09
CA LEU A 49 7.87 -15.26 13.06
C LEU A 49 9.21 -15.91 12.74
N ASN A 50 9.21 -17.13 12.19
CA ASN A 50 10.43 -17.75 11.70
C ASN A 50 11.00 -17.01 10.46
N ASP A 51 10.13 -16.60 9.53
CA ASP A 51 10.53 -15.81 8.35
C ASP A 51 11.09 -14.44 8.75
N LEU A 52 10.45 -13.77 9.72
CA LEU A 52 10.93 -12.50 10.28
C LEU A 52 12.37 -12.60 10.79
N ARG A 53 12.72 -13.67 11.49
CA ARG A 53 14.10 -13.89 11.95
C ARG A 53 15.08 -13.98 10.78
N GLY A 54 14.67 -14.62 9.68
CA GLY A 54 15.45 -14.70 8.45
C GLY A 54 15.63 -13.36 7.76
N GLU A 55 14.57 -12.54 7.69
CA GLU A 55 14.62 -11.19 7.12
C GLU A 55 15.47 -10.24 7.97
N LEU A 56 15.35 -10.29 9.30
CA LEU A 56 16.16 -9.47 10.23
C LEU A 56 17.65 -9.77 10.11
N ALA A 57 18.03 -11.01 9.82
CA ALA A 57 19.43 -11.41 9.61
C ALA A 57 20.05 -10.81 8.34
N LEU A 58 19.26 -10.21 7.44
CA LEU A 58 19.75 -9.50 6.25
C LEU A 58 20.16 -8.06 6.54
N LEU A 59 19.75 -7.50 7.68
CA LEU A 59 20.09 -6.14 8.07
C LEU A 59 21.55 -6.08 8.53
N GLU A 60 22.32 -5.12 8.00
CA GLU A 60 23.71 -4.91 8.42
C GLU A 60 23.81 -4.27 9.82
N THR A 61 22.80 -3.49 10.17
CA THR A 61 22.69 -2.82 11.47
C THR A 61 21.27 -2.98 12.03
N PRO A 62 21.12 -3.40 13.29
CA PRO A 62 19.83 -3.38 13.96
C PRO A 62 19.29 -1.96 14.02
N ARG A 63 18.02 -1.78 13.68
CA ARG A 63 17.31 -0.50 13.74
C ARG A 63 15.82 -0.72 13.96
N PRO A 64 15.11 0.24 14.57
CA PRO A 64 13.71 0.06 14.91
C PRO A 64 12.82 0.00 13.68
N ILE A 65 11.72 -0.73 13.79
CA ILE A 65 10.65 -0.76 12.79
C ILE A 65 9.69 0.41 13.07
N ASP A 66 9.55 1.29 12.08
CA ASP A 66 8.74 2.52 12.18
C ASP A 66 7.26 2.30 11.86
N SER A 67 6.96 1.25 11.09
CA SER A 67 5.59 0.90 10.74
C SER A 67 5.44 -0.58 10.43
N ILE A 68 4.31 -1.15 10.85
CA ILE A 68 3.86 -2.50 10.50
C ILE A 68 2.59 -2.35 9.68
N PHE A 69 2.51 -3.03 8.55
CA PHE A 69 1.30 -3.10 7.75
C PHE A 69 0.91 -4.55 7.55
N ILE A 70 -0.24 -4.93 8.12
CA ILE A 70 -0.80 -6.27 8.03
C ILE A 70 -1.88 -6.23 6.95
N GLY A 71 -1.57 -6.78 5.78
CA GLY A 71 -2.39 -6.69 4.57
C GLY A 71 -2.51 -8.00 3.81
N GLY A 72 -3.10 -7.96 2.61
CA GLY A 72 -3.06 -9.04 1.63
C GLY A 72 -4.44 -9.49 1.18
N GLY A 73 -4.91 -10.61 1.75
CA GLY A 73 -6.28 -11.06 1.58
C GLY A 73 -7.23 -10.28 2.50
N THR A 74 -7.54 -10.84 3.65
CA THR A 74 -8.35 -10.21 4.70
C THR A 74 -7.73 -10.55 6.05
N PRO A 75 -6.70 -9.80 6.48
CA PRO A 75 -6.03 -9.98 7.78
C PRO A 75 -6.98 -10.02 8.96
N SER A 76 -8.04 -9.21 8.93
CA SER A 76 -9.09 -9.16 9.95
C SER A 76 -9.90 -10.45 10.08
N LEU A 77 -9.66 -11.48 9.28
CA LEU A 77 -10.21 -12.83 9.52
C LEU A 77 -9.58 -13.49 10.73
N PHE A 78 -8.30 -13.24 10.99
CA PHE A 78 -7.63 -13.78 12.17
C PHE A 78 -8.25 -13.26 13.47
N SER A 79 -8.17 -14.06 14.53
CA SER A 79 -8.59 -13.64 15.86
C SER A 79 -7.67 -12.55 16.43
N ALA A 80 -8.18 -11.70 17.33
CA ALA A 80 -7.37 -10.71 18.01
C ALA A 80 -6.25 -11.36 18.83
N SER A 81 -6.52 -12.49 19.51
CA SER A 81 -5.50 -13.26 20.23
C SER A 81 -4.37 -13.77 19.33
N SER A 82 -4.67 -14.15 18.09
CA SER A 82 -3.65 -14.55 17.11
C SER A 82 -2.81 -13.35 16.66
N LEU A 83 -3.43 -12.21 16.38
CA LEU A 83 -2.69 -11.00 16.02
C LEU A 83 -1.86 -10.46 17.20
N GLU A 84 -2.35 -10.60 18.43
CA GLU A 84 -1.58 -10.29 19.64
C GLU A 84 -0.35 -11.20 19.77
N TYR A 85 -0.52 -12.50 19.56
CA TYR A 85 0.59 -13.45 19.53
C TYR A 85 1.64 -13.07 18.48
N LEU A 86 1.20 -12.68 17.29
CA LEU A 86 2.08 -12.19 16.23
C LEU A 86 2.83 -10.92 16.65
N LEU A 87 2.14 -9.89 17.14
CA LEU A 87 2.76 -8.61 17.52
C LEU A 87 3.75 -8.77 18.69
N ASN A 88 3.40 -9.57 19.70
CA ASN A 88 4.32 -9.93 20.78
C ASN A 88 5.55 -10.69 20.25
N GLY A 89 5.36 -11.59 19.29
CA GLY A 89 6.45 -12.26 18.60
C GLY A 89 7.36 -11.31 17.82
N VAL A 90 6.80 -10.32 17.12
CA VAL A 90 7.57 -9.28 16.42
C VAL A 90 8.43 -8.50 17.43
N GLN A 91 7.83 -8.00 18.52
CA GLN A 91 8.54 -7.24 19.55
C GLN A 91 9.63 -8.04 20.27
N LYS A 92 9.51 -9.37 20.31
CA LYS A 92 10.55 -10.26 20.84
C LYS A 92 11.81 -10.29 19.98
N TYR A 93 11.67 -10.13 18.65
CA TYR A 93 12.78 -10.24 17.71
C TYR A 93 13.29 -8.90 17.18
N ALA A 94 12.45 -7.86 17.19
CA ALA A 94 12.77 -6.55 16.67
C ALA A 94 12.27 -5.44 17.60
N THR A 95 13.03 -4.35 17.67
CA THR A 95 12.61 -3.12 18.33
C THR A 95 11.58 -2.39 17.46
N LEU A 96 10.47 -1.96 18.04
CA LEU A 96 9.55 -1.03 17.40
C LEU A 96 9.88 0.39 17.84
N SER A 97 9.71 1.36 16.95
CA SER A 97 9.74 2.77 17.33
C SER A 97 8.60 3.06 18.33
N ASP A 98 8.82 3.94 19.30
CA ASP A 98 7.85 4.27 20.38
C ASP A 98 6.47 4.69 19.85
N HIS A 99 6.44 5.22 18.64
CA HIS A 99 5.22 5.66 17.96
C HIS A 99 4.96 4.88 16.68
N ALA A 100 5.37 3.61 16.59
CA ALA A 100 5.18 2.81 15.38
C ALA A 100 3.72 2.80 14.91
N GLU A 101 3.50 3.04 13.61
CA GLU A 101 2.16 2.91 13.02
C GLU A 101 1.90 1.43 12.71
N ILE A 102 0.85 0.85 13.27
CA ILE A 102 0.45 -0.55 13.08
C ILE A 102 -0.90 -0.54 12.38
N THR A 103 -0.87 -0.81 11.07
CA THR A 103 -2.07 -0.87 10.22
C THR A 103 -2.59 -2.30 10.10
N LEU A 104 -3.91 -2.47 10.21
CA LEU A 104 -4.63 -3.68 9.83
C LEU A 104 -5.63 -3.39 8.71
N GLU A 105 -5.56 -4.16 7.61
CA GLU A 105 -6.63 -4.20 6.61
C GLU A 105 -7.82 -5.04 7.09
N ALA A 106 -9.02 -4.50 6.86
CA ALA A 106 -10.27 -5.14 7.25
C ALA A 106 -11.35 -5.00 6.17
N ASN A 107 -12.24 -5.99 6.11
CA ASN A 107 -13.52 -5.85 5.41
C ASN A 107 -14.59 -5.35 6.39
N PRO A 108 -15.61 -4.61 5.91
CA PRO A 108 -16.67 -4.08 6.77
C PRO A 108 -17.72 -5.12 7.19
N GLY A 109 -17.47 -6.41 7.00
CA GLY A 109 -18.40 -7.48 7.39
C GLY A 109 -18.72 -7.44 8.89
N THR A 110 -19.92 -7.90 9.25
CA THR A 110 -20.38 -7.92 10.65
C THR A 110 -19.43 -8.73 11.56
N PHE A 111 -18.87 -9.83 11.05
CA PHE A 111 -17.93 -10.68 11.81
C PHE A 111 -16.62 -9.95 12.11
N GLU A 112 -16.02 -9.31 11.11
CA GLU A 112 -14.74 -8.60 11.25
C GLU A 112 -14.88 -7.34 12.11
N SER A 113 -15.93 -6.55 11.89
CA SER A 113 -16.15 -5.29 12.64
C SER A 113 -16.37 -5.52 14.14
N SER A 114 -16.96 -6.65 14.54
CA SER A 114 -17.13 -7.03 15.95
C SER A 114 -15.80 -7.16 16.72
N LYS A 115 -14.67 -7.35 16.01
CA LYS A 115 -13.33 -7.53 16.60
C LYS A 115 -12.52 -6.22 16.66
N PHE A 116 -13.05 -5.10 16.17
CA PHE A 116 -12.28 -3.84 16.10
C PHE A 116 -11.82 -3.36 17.47
N ALA A 117 -12.66 -3.43 18.50
CA ALA A 117 -12.26 -3.09 19.87
C ALA A 117 -11.09 -3.96 20.36
N ASP A 118 -11.14 -5.26 20.09
CA ASP A 118 -10.06 -6.18 20.48
C ASP A 118 -8.77 -5.90 19.71
N PHE A 119 -8.86 -5.59 18.42
CA PHE A 119 -7.71 -5.17 17.60
C PHE A 119 -7.07 -3.89 18.11
N HIS A 120 -7.88 -2.90 18.49
CA HIS A 120 -7.38 -1.66 19.10
C HIS A 120 -6.66 -1.95 20.43
N ASN A 121 -7.23 -2.81 21.28
CA ASN A 121 -6.68 -3.15 22.60
C ASN A 121 -5.31 -3.84 22.54
N ILE A 122 -5.00 -4.55 21.46
CA ILE A 122 -3.69 -5.22 21.26
C ILE A 122 -2.64 -4.32 20.61
N GLY A 123 -2.94 -3.03 20.42
CA GLY A 123 -1.99 -2.01 19.94
C GLY A 123 -2.05 -1.72 18.45
N ILE A 124 -3.01 -2.27 17.69
CA ILE A 124 -3.27 -1.82 16.32
C ILE A 124 -3.84 -0.41 16.40
N ASN A 125 -3.22 0.54 15.72
CA ASN A 125 -3.54 1.97 15.84
C ASN A 125 -3.95 2.62 14.51
N ARG A 126 -4.06 1.84 13.43
CA ARG A 126 -4.65 2.27 12.16
C ARG A 126 -5.47 1.16 11.52
N LEU A 127 -6.66 1.48 11.02
CA LEU A 127 -7.48 0.57 10.21
C LEU A 127 -7.55 1.04 8.76
N SER A 128 -7.51 0.09 7.83
CA SER A 128 -7.84 0.29 6.43
C SER A 128 -9.06 -0.56 6.07
N ILE A 129 -10.20 0.07 5.80
CA ILE A 129 -11.47 -0.63 5.59
C ILE A 129 -11.81 -0.64 4.11
N GLY A 130 -11.89 -1.84 3.54
CA GLY A 130 -12.20 -2.09 2.14
C GLY A 130 -13.67 -1.87 1.78
N ILE A 131 -14.13 -0.62 1.72
CA ILE A 131 -15.55 -0.26 1.45
C ILE A 131 -15.90 -0.47 -0.04
N GLN A 132 -15.06 0.03 -0.92
CA GLN A 132 -15.19 0.10 -2.38
C GLN A 132 -16.31 1.01 -2.88
N SER A 133 -17.54 0.82 -2.40
CA SER A 133 -18.71 1.66 -2.71
C SER A 133 -19.74 1.58 -1.58
N PHE A 134 -20.58 2.60 -1.44
CA PHE A 134 -21.78 2.63 -0.60
C PHE A 134 -23.06 2.33 -1.40
N ASN A 135 -22.92 1.81 -2.62
CA ASN A 135 -24.03 1.39 -3.46
C ASN A 135 -24.07 -0.14 -3.60
N ASP A 136 -25.19 -0.76 -3.18
CA ASP A 136 -25.34 -2.22 -3.17
C ASP A 136 -25.23 -2.85 -4.57
N ARG A 137 -25.66 -2.15 -5.63
CA ARG A 137 -25.53 -2.63 -7.01
C ARG A 137 -24.06 -2.78 -7.40
N HIS A 138 -23.24 -1.80 -7.02
CA HIS A 138 -21.80 -1.79 -7.29
C HIS A 138 -21.05 -2.83 -6.46
N LEU A 139 -21.42 -2.97 -5.19
CA LEU A 139 -20.87 -4.00 -4.32
C LEU A 139 -21.17 -5.42 -4.84
N GLN A 140 -22.39 -5.64 -5.31
CA GLN A 140 -22.77 -6.92 -5.93
C GLN A 140 -21.98 -7.20 -7.21
N ALA A 141 -21.83 -6.20 -8.09
CA ALA A 141 -21.02 -6.32 -9.30
C ALA A 141 -19.55 -6.66 -8.97
N LEU A 142 -18.99 -6.04 -7.93
CA LEU A 142 -17.64 -6.30 -7.41
C LEU A 142 -17.51 -7.62 -6.63
N GLY A 143 -18.58 -8.42 -6.50
CA GLY A 143 -18.56 -9.68 -5.75
C GLY A 143 -18.22 -9.51 -4.27
N ARG A 144 -18.52 -8.34 -3.70
CA ARG A 144 -18.32 -8.05 -2.27
C ARG A 144 -19.35 -8.82 -1.45
N VAL A 145 -18.91 -9.30 -0.28
CA VAL A 145 -19.75 -10.08 0.65
C VAL A 145 -20.50 -9.21 1.66
N HIS A 146 -20.27 -7.89 1.61
CA HIS A 146 -20.89 -6.89 2.48
C HIS A 146 -21.83 -5.98 1.68
N ASN A 147 -22.77 -5.34 2.37
CA ASN A 147 -23.64 -4.29 1.79
C ASN A 147 -23.32 -2.88 2.34
N ALA A 148 -23.94 -1.85 1.79
CA ALA A 148 -23.74 -0.45 2.16
C ALA A 148 -24.04 -0.18 3.65
N ALA A 149 -25.08 -0.81 4.20
CA ALA A 149 -25.44 -0.64 5.61
C ALA A 149 -24.40 -1.28 6.56
N GLU A 150 -23.77 -2.38 6.16
CA GLU A 150 -22.64 -2.96 6.89
C GLU A 150 -21.39 -2.07 6.79
N ALA A 151 -21.10 -1.52 5.60
CA ALA A 151 -20.04 -0.54 5.42
C ALA A 151 -20.16 0.65 6.38
N LEU A 152 -21.34 1.29 6.44
CA LEU A 152 -21.60 2.42 7.34
C LEU A 152 -21.43 2.03 8.82
N ARG A 153 -22.02 0.90 9.23
CA ARG A 153 -21.92 0.40 10.61
C ARG A 153 -20.49 0.06 11.01
N ALA A 154 -19.70 -0.54 10.11
CA ALA A 154 -18.31 -0.89 10.39
C ALA A 154 -17.47 0.36 10.69
N VAL A 155 -17.68 1.46 9.96
CA VAL A 155 -16.99 2.73 10.22
C VAL A 155 -17.40 3.32 11.57
N GLU A 156 -18.69 3.30 11.90
CA GLU A 156 -19.18 3.73 13.22
C GLU A 156 -18.57 2.90 14.36
N ILE A 157 -18.51 1.57 14.19
CA ILE A 157 -17.89 0.65 15.15
C ILE A 157 -16.39 0.93 15.29
N ALA A 158 -15.68 1.22 14.20
CA ALA A 158 -14.25 1.53 14.24
C ALA A 158 -13.97 2.76 15.13
N PHE A 159 -14.73 3.85 14.96
CA PHE A 159 -14.61 5.03 15.83
C PHE A 159 -14.98 4.71 17.29
N ARG A 160 -16.09 4.00 17.52
CA ARG A 160 -16.49 3.57 18.87
C ARG A 160 -15.48 2.66 19.56
N SER A 161 -14.68 1.93 18.78
CA SER A 161 -13.62 1.04 19.25
C SER A 161 -12.36 1.78 19.69
N GLY A 162 -12.27 3.09 19.44
CA GLY A 162 -11.14 3.93 19.85
C GLY A 162 -10.19 4.33 18.71
N PHE A 163 -10.40 3.83 17.48
CA PHE A 163 -9.55 4.22 16.36
C PHE A 163 -9.75 5.68 15.99
N ASP A 164 -8.65 6.41 15.93
CA ASP A 164 -8.57 7.81 15.49
C ASP A 164 -7.82 7.96 14.15
N ASN A 165 -7.37 6.85 13.56
CA ASN A 165 -6.65 6.79 12.30
C ASN A 165 -7.29 5.71 11.42
N ILE A 166 -8.27 6.12 10.62
CA ILE A 166 -9.09 5.23 9.79
C ILE A 166 -8.94 5.65 8.34
N ASN A 167 -8.65 4.66 7.50
CA ASN A 167 -8.73 4.75 6.06
C ASN A 167 -9.98 4.04 5.53
N LEU A 168 -10.65 4.67 4.57
CA LEU A 168 -11.69 4.03 3.75
C LEU A 168 -11.17 3.87 2.32
N ASP A 169 -11.14 2.64 1.82
CA ASP A 169 -10.81 2.36 0.43
C ASP A 169 -12.06 2.47 -0.43
N LEU A 170 -12.05 3.38 -1.40
CA LEU A 170 -13.12 3.62 -2.36
C LEU A 170 -12.61 3.37 -3.79
N MET A 171 -13.48 2.85 -4.62
CA MET A 171 -13.18 2.51 -6.00
C MET A 171 -14.16 3.21 -6.96
N PHE A 172 -13.64 3.75 -8.06
CA PHE A 172 -14.43 4.37 -9.11
C PHE A 172 -14.19 3.73 -10.48
N GLY A 173 -15.03 4.06 -11.46
CA GLY A 173 -15.02 3.38 -12.76
C GLY A 173 -15.59 1.96 -12.68
N LEU A 174 -16.55 1.75 -11.77
CA LEU A 174 -17.18 0.44 -11.54
C LEU A 174 -18.15 0.08 -12.68
N PRO A 175 -18.50 -1.22 -12.85
CA PRO A 175 -19.45 -1.64 -13.87
C PRO A 175 -20.77 -0.85 -13.80
N GLU A 176 -21.17 -0.27 -14.93
CA GLU A 176 -22.39 0.55 -15.04
C GLU A 176 -22.49 1.69 -14.00
N GLN A 177 -21.37 2.22 -13.51
CA GLN A 177 -21.34 3.34 -12.56
C GLN A 177 -21.56 4.67 -13.26
N ARG A 178 -22.53 5.45 -12.76
CA ARG A 178 -22.78 6.81 -13.24
C ARG A 178 -21.90 7.79 -12.48
N GLN A 179 -21.52 8.91 -13.12
CA GLN A 179 -20.72 9.96 -12.49
C GLN A 179 -21.29 10.42 -11.14
N GLN A 180 -22.61 10.60 -11.05
CA GLN A 180 -23.27 11.01 -9.80
C GLN A 180 -23.06 9.99 -8.67
N GLU A 181 -23.04 8.70 -8.97
CA GLU A 181 -22.86 7.65 -7.96
C GLU A 181 -21.43 7.62 -7.41
N VAL A 182 -20.43 8.01 -8.23
CA VAL A 182 -19.04 8.19 -7.76
C VAL A 182 -18.97 9.34 -6.74
N VAL A 183 -19.66 10.44 -7.05
CA VAL A 183 -19.71 11.62 -6.17
C VAL A 183 -20.43 11.27 -4.86
N GLU A 184 -21.56 10.57 -4.93
CA GLU A 184 -22.32 10.11 -3.76
C GLU A 184 -21.48 9.22 -2.82
N ASP A 185 -20.64 8.33 -3.39
CA ASP A 185 -19.72 7.49 -2.60
C ASP A 185 -18.69 8.34 -1.83
N VAL A 186 -18.13 9.37 -2.48
CA VAL A 186 -17.15 10.28 -1.86
C VAL A 186 -17.80 11.20 -0.84
N GLU A 187 -18.99 11.75 -1.13
CA GLU A 187 -19.77 12.55 -0.17
C GLU A 187 -20.11 11.74 1.08
N THR A 188 -20.51 10.48 0.91
CA THR A 188 -20.80 9.57 2.01
C THR A 188 -19.55 9.32 2.86
N ALA A 189 -18.42 9.01 2.23
CA ALA A 189 -17.15 8.83 2.95
C ALA A 189 -16.72 10.09 3.71
N ILE A 190 -16.84 11.27 3.10
CA ILE A 190 -16.55 12.55 3.76
C ILE A 190 -17.45 12.75 4.97
N GLY A 191 -18.75 12.43 4.86
CA GLY A 191 -19.72 12.53 5.95
C GLY A 191 -19.42 11.61 7.14
N LEU A 192 -18.72 10.49 6.90
CA LEU A 192 -18.21 9.60 7.96
C LEU A 192 -16.94 10.13 8.63
N ALA A 193 -16.33 11.18 8.09
CA ALA A 193 -15.16 11.87 8.61
C ALA A 193 -13.94 10.97 8.94
N PRO A 194 -13.51 10.02 8.09
CA PRO A 194 -12.26 9.29 8.28
C PRO A 194 -11.05 10.24 8.27
N THR A 195 -9.90 9.78 8.71
CA THR A 195 -8.67 10.58 8.63
C THR A 195 -7.96 10.42 7.29
N HIS A 196 -8.30 9.38 6.54
CA HIS A 196 -7.67 9.00 5.29
C HIS A 196 -8.69 8.34 4.35
N ILE A 197 -8.54 8.56 3.05
CA ILE A 197 -9.35 7.95 2.00
C ILE A 197 -8.40 7.49 0.90
N SER A 198 -8.43 6.20 0.55
CA SER A 198 -7.87 5.73 -0.70
C SER A 198 -8.98 5.82 -1.75
N PHE A 199 -8.72 6.48 -2.88
CA PHE A 199 -9.67 6.64 -3.97
C PHE A 199 -8.97 6.31 -5.28
N TYR A 200 -9.31 5.16 -5.86
CA TYR A 200 -8.61 4.60 -7.02
C TYR A 200 -9.56 4.00 -8.04
N GLN A 201 -9.12 3.94 -9.29
CA GLN A 201 -9.90 3.39 -10.38
C GLN A 201 -9.91 1.86 -10.32
N LEU A 202 -11.02 1.24 -10.72
CA LEU A 202 -11.05 -0.18 -11.06
C LEU A 202 -10.16 -0.45 -12.28
N THR A 203 -9.06 -1.18 -12.07
CA THR A 203 -8.20 -1.69 -13.15
C THR A 203 -8.53 -3.14 -13.44
N LEU A 204 -8.64 -3.51 -14.72
CA LEU A 204 -8.85 -4.89 -15.13
C LEU A 204 -7.51 -5.61 -15.25
N GLU A 205 -6.98 -6.06 -14.11
CA GLU A 205 -5.63 -6.62 -14.04
C GLU A 205 -5.49 -7.99 -14.73
N PRO A 206 -4.36 -8.27 -15.40
CA PRO A 206 -4.06 -9.59 -15.95
C PRO A 206 -4.20 -10.69 -14.89
N ASN A 207 -4.75 -11.84 -15.28
CA ASN A 207 -5.02 -13.00 -14.41
C ASN A 207 -6.25 -12.89 -13.48
N THR A 208 -7.10 -11.89 -13.67
CA THR A 208 -8.37 -11.77 -12.93
C THR A 208 -9.56 -12.30 -13.74
N TYR A 209 -10.70 -12.53 -13.06
CA TYR A 209 -11.93 -12.93 -13.74
C TYR A 209 -12.44 -11.80 -14.63
N PHE A 210 -12.40 -10.54 -14.16
CA PHE A 210 -12.80 -9.40 -14.98
C PHE A 210 -11.88 -9.16 -16.19
N HIS A 211 -10.58 -9.40 -16.11
CA HIS A 211 -9.76 -9.34 -17.32
C HIS A 211 -10.15 -10.42 -18.34
N LYS A 212 -10.52 -11.63 -17.89
CA LYS A 212 -10.95 -12.71 -18.78
C LYS A 212 -12.36 -12.49 -19.35
N PHE A 213 -13.25 -11.90 -18.55
CA PHE A 213 -14.63 -11.60 -18.89
C PHE A 213 -14.95 -10.15 -18.49
N PRO A 214 -14.51 -9.18 -19.32
CA PRO A 214 -14.66 -7.76 -18.99
C PRO A 214 -16.12 -7.35 -18.83
N PRO A 215 -16.52 -6.77 -17.67
CA PRO A 215 -17.82 -6.15 -17.54
C PRO A 215 -17.86 -4.83 -18.34
N PRO A 216 -19.05 -4.31 -18.68
CA PRO A 216 -19.17 -2.98 -19.28
C PRO A 216 -18.73 -1.91 -18.27
N LEU A 217 -17.72 -1.14 -18.61
CA LEU A 217 -17.24 0.00 -17.82
C LEU A 217 -17.71 1.33 -18.41
N PRO A 218 -17.79 2.40 -17.61
CA PRO A 218 -18.01 3.76 -18.13
C PRO A 218 -16.90 4.16 -19.10
N ALA A 219 -17.16 5.14 -19.98
CA ALA A 219 -16.15 5.66 -20.89
C ALA A 219 -15.03 6.39 -20.12
N ASP A 220 -13.80 6.32 -20.62
CA ASP A 220 -12.62 6.92 -19.96
C ASP A 220 -12.80 8.41 -19.69
N ASP A 221 -13.41 9.16 -20.62
CA ASP A 221 -13.72 10.59 -20.44
C ASP A 221 -14.67 10.84 -19.26
N ASP A 222 -15.65 9.96 -19.04
CA ASP A 222 -16.59 10.09 -17.93
C ASP A 222 -15.96 9.70 -16.60
N ILE A 223 -15.10 8.66 -16.61
CA ILE A 223 -14.27 8.26 -15.46
C ILE A 223 -13.36 9.42 -15.03
N PHE A 224 -12.65 10.02 -15.99
CA PHE A 224 -11.74 11.14 -15.74
C PHE A 224 -12.48 12.36 -15.19
N ARG A 225 -13.62 12.74 -15.78
CA ARG A 225 -14.46 13.84 -15.26
C ARG A 225 -14.93 13.57 -13.84
N ALA A 226 -15.40 12.35 -13.54
CA ALA A 226 -15.83 11.97 -12.21
C ALA A 226 -14.68 12.04 -11.19
N GLN A 227 -13.50 11.54 -11.57
CA GLN A 227 -12.28 11.60 -10.76
C GLN A 227 -11.91 13.04 -10.39
N LYS A 228 -11.85 13.96 -11.36
CA LYS A 228 -11.48 15.36 -11.10
C LYS A 228 -12.47 16.07 -10.18
N VAL A 229 -13.77 15.81 -10.34
CA VAL A 229 -14.82 16.34 -9.43
C VAL A 229 -14.61 15.83 -8.01
N CYS A 230 -14.38 14.52 -7.84
CA CYS A 230 -14.16 13.92 -6.53
C CYS A 230 -12.87 14.39 -5.87
N GLN A 231 -11.80 14.57 -6.65
CA GLN A 231 -10.53 15.13 -6.16
C GLN A 231 -10.69 16.54 -5.61
N GLN A 232 -11.43 17.39 -6.32
CA GLN A 232 -11.76 18.73 -5.85
C GLN A 232 -12.59 18.67 -4.56
N LEU A 233 -13.64 17.84 -4.53
CA LEU A 233 -14.50 17.68 -3.37
C LEU A 233 -13.73 17.22 -2.12
N LEU A 234 -12.82 16.25 -2.28
CA LEU A 234 -11.92 15.78 -1.21
C LEU A 234 -11.03 16.91 -0.69
N ALA A 235 -10.44 17.70 -1.60
CA ALA A 235 -9.57 18.83 -1.25
C ALA A 235 -10.32 19.93 -0.50
N GLU A 236 -11.54 20.28 -0.93
CA GLU A 236 -12.42 21.26 -0.26
C GLU A 236 -12.76 20.84 1.19
N HIS A 237 -12.80 19.54 1.45
CA HIS A 237 -13.00 18.98 2.78
C HIS A 237 -11.68 18.67 3.51
N GLY A 238 -10.54 19.16 3.03
CA GLY A 238 -9.23 19.05 3.71
C GLY A 238 -8.55 17.68 3.61
N TYR A 239 -8.97 16.83 2.68
CA TYR A 239 -8.24 15.62 2.32
C TYR A 239 -7.28 15.93 1.16
N HIS A 240 -5.99 16.01 1.48
CA HIS A 240 -4.98 16.35 0.48
C HIS A 240 -4.45 15.08 -0.17
N GLN A 241 -4.51 15.02 -1.51
CA GLN A 241 -3.85 13.96 -2.27
C GLN A 241 -2.34 14.05 -2.04
N TYR A 242 -1.74 12.99 -1.52
CA TYR A 242 -0.31 12.97 -1.25
C TYR A 242 0.44 11.90 -2.04
N GLU A 243 -0.27 10.86 -2.46
CA GLU A 243 0.17 9.87 -3.43
C GLU A 243 -0.94 9.57 -4.46
N VAL A 244 -0.63 8.80 -5.50
CA VAL A 244 -1.51 8.50 -6.64
C VAL A 244 -2.95 8.19 -6.23
N SER A 245 -3.13 7.31 -5.25
CA SER A 245 -4.45 6.80 -4.86
C SER A 245 -4.91 7.27 -3.49
N ALA A 246 -4.16 8.11 -2.77
CA ALA A 246 -4.44 8.37 -1.36
C ALA A 246 -4.50 9.85 -0.97
N TYR A 247 -5.49 10.13 -0.13
CA TYR A 247 -5.87 11.44 0.35
C TYR A 247 -5.94 11.39 1.88
N ALA A 248 -5.37 12.37 2.55
CA ALA A 248 -5.31 12.35 4.00
C ALA A 248 -5.52 13.73 4.60
N LYS A 249 -6.08 13.75 5.82
CA LYS A 249 -5.98 14.90 6.70
C LYS A 249 -4.52 15.16 7.08
N GLN A 250 -4.22 16.36 7.56
CA GLN A 250 -2.88 16.71 8.01
C GLN A 250 -2.37 15.73 9.08
N GLY A 251 -1.13 15.26 8.92
CA GLY A 251 -0.49 14.33 9.86
C GLY A 251 -0.98 12.87 9.78
N LYS A 252 -1.96 12.55 8.94
CA LYS A 252 -2.58 11.20 8.86
C LYS A 252 -2.24 10.44 7.57
N LYS A 253 -1.16 10.83 6.88
CA LYS A 253 -0.63 10.09 5.72
C LYS A 253 -0.07 8.74 6.18
N CYS A 254 -0.37 7.65 5.46
CA CYS A 254 0.11 6.30 5.78
C CYS A 254 1.66 6.27 5.80
N ARG A 255 2.24 5.94 6.95
CA ARG A 255 3.70 5.93 7.12
C ARG A 255 4.34 4.77 6.37
N HIS A 256 3.68 3.61 6.34
CA HIS A 256 4.17 2.45 5.62
C HIS A 256 4.27 2.72 4.11
N ASN A 257 3.18 3.19 3.48
CA ASN A 257 3.17 3.53 2.04
C ASN A 257 4.22 4.59 1.72
N ARG A 258 4.33 5.63 2.56
CA ARG A 258 5.34 6.68 2.36
C ARG A 258 6.76 6.15 2.44
N ASN A 259 7.06 5.20 3.32
CA ASN A 259 8.38 4.58 3.37
C ASN A 259 8.67 3.84 2.06
N TYR A 260 7.72 3.05 1.57
CA TYR A 260 7.82 2.34 0.30
C TYR A 260 8.07 3.29 -0.88
N TRP A 261 7.24 4.34 -1.01
CA TRP A 261 7.36 5.33 -2.08
C TRP A 261 8.62 6.19 -1.99
N ARG A 262 9.15 6.42 -0.78
CA ARG A 262 10.42 7.13 -0.57
C ARG A 262 11.65 6.27 -0.81
N PHE A 263 11.47 5.10 -1.40
CA PHE A 263 12.53 4.14 -1.62
C PHE A 263 13.24 3.76 -0.31
N GLY A 264 12.49 3.69 0.79
CA GLY A 264 12.97 3.16 2.05
C GLY A 264 13.05 1.63 2.06
N ASP A 265 13.48 1.08 3.19
CA ASP A 265 13.61 -0.36 3.37
C ASP A 265 12.37 -0.94 4.04
N TYR A 266 11.99 -2.14 3.61
CA TYR A 266 10.88 -2.86 4.20
C TYR A 266 11.14 -4.36 4.16
N LEU A 267 10.89 -5.01 5.30
CA LEU A 267 10.89 -6.47 5.40
C LEU A 267 9.52 -6.98 4.96
N GLY A 268 9.50 -8.07 4.19
CA GLY A 268 8.26 -8.72 3.77
C GLY A 268 8.21 -10.14 4.29
N ILE A 269 7.19 -10.46 5.09
CA ILE A 269 6.95 -11.81 5.60
C ILE A 269 5.55 -12.31 5.23
N GLY A 270 5.40 -13.61 5.07
CA GLY A 270 4.14 -14.22 4.67
C GLY A 270 4.09 -14.60 3.19
N ALA A 271 3.09 -15.40 2.83
CA ALA A 271 3.00 -16.02 1.52
C ALA A 271 2.78 -14.96 0.45
N GLY A 272 3.72 -14.80 -0.49
CA GLY A 272 3.68 -13.78 -1.53
C GLY A 272 4.12 -12.38 -1.09
N ALA A 273 4.62 -12.21 0.13
CA ALA A 273 5.21 -10.95 0.57
C ALA A 273 6.49 -10.62 -0.21
N HIS A 274 6.77 -9.33 -0.33
CA HIS A 274 7.99 -8.80 -0.93
C HIS A 274 8.70 -7.91 0.07
N GLY A 275 10.04 -7.88 0.01
CA GLY A 275 10.88 -6.99 0.79
C GLY A 275 11.91 -6.28 -0.09
N LYS A 276 12.43 -5.16 0.42
CA LYS A 276 13.57 -4.43 -0.14
C LYS A 276 14.48 -3.97 0.98
N ILE A 277 15.75 -4.35 0.94
CA ILE A 277 16.74 -4.01 1.95
C ILE A 277 17.96 -3.40 1.27
N SER A 278 18.35 -2.22 1.72
CA SER A 278 19.54 -1.51 1.29
C SER A 278 20.69 -1.89 2.21
N ARG A 279 21.80 -2.32 1.62
CA ARG A 279 23.04 -2.68 2.31
C ARG A 279 24.17 -1.74 1.87
N SER A 280 25.24 -2.29 1.31
CA SER A 280 26.32 -1.53 0.70
C SER A 280 25.89 -0.96 -0.67
N LEU A 281 25.51 0.31 -0.70
CA LEU A 281 25.17 1.02 -1.93
C LEU A 281 26.40 1.25 -2.83
N PRO A 282 26.24 1.31 -4.16
CA PRO A 282 24.99 1.09 -4.93
C PRO A 282 24.67 -0.40 -5.18
N ASP A 283 25.64 -1.29 -5.05
CA ASP A 283 25.60 -2.63 -5.66
C ASP A 283 24.88 -3.71 -4.84
N ASN A 284 24.31 -3.36 -3.68
CA ASN A 284 23.73 -4.33 -2.75
C ASN A 284 22.37 -3.89 -2.19
N ILE A 285 21.46 -3.51 -3.08
CA ILE A 285 20.04 -3.43 -2.74
C ILE A 285 19.38 -4.76 -3.08
N ILE A 286 18.87 -5.45 -2.06
CA ILE A 286 18.32 -6.80 -2.17
C ILE A 286 16.80 -6.73 -2.17
N ARG A 287 16.18 -7.47 -3.08
CA ARG A 287 14.77 -7.83 -3.03
C ARG A 287 14.59 -9.22 -2.48
N THR A 288 13.60 -9.35 -1.61
CA THR A 288 13.11 -10.65 -1.17
C THR A 288 11.71 -10.86 -1.74
N GLN A 289 11.41 -12.08 -2.16
CA GLN A 289 10.08 -12.48 -2.58
C GLN A 289 9.75 -13.83 -1.96
N LYS A 290 8.61 -13.90 -1.27
CA LYS A 290 8.14 -15.13 -0.63
C LYS A 290 7.30 -15.97 -1.58
N SER A 291 7.28 -17.27 -1.34
CA SER A 291 6.41 -18.19 -2.09
C SER A 291 4.95 -17.76 -2.02
N LYS A 292 4.28 -17.63 -3.18
CA LYS A 292 2.89 -17.14 -3.26
C LYS A 292 1.88 -18.11 -2.65
N ARG A 293 2.17 -19.41 -2.65
CA ARG A 293 1.24 -20.46 -2.18
C ARG A 293 1.36 -20.65 -0.66
N PRO A 294 0.28 -20.46 0.12
CA PRO A 294 0.32 -20.63 1.57
C PRO A 294 0.81 -22.02 2.00
N GLU A 295 0.50 -23.08 1.24
CA GLU A 295 0.92 -24.45 1.56
C GLU A 295 2.43 -24.64 1.39
N HIS A 296 3.03 -24.00 0.39
CA HIS A 296 4.48 -24.06 0.17
C HIS A 296 5.20 -23.25 1.26
N TYR A 297 4.68 -22.05 1.56
CA TYR A 297 5.19 -21.19 2.63
C TYR A 297 5.17 -21.91 3.99
N LEU A 298 4.06 -22.55 4.36
CA LEU A 298 3.92 -23.32 5.61
C LEU A 298 4.82 -24.55 5.69
N LYS A 299 5.19 -25.15 4.55
CA LYS A 299 6.12 -26.29 4.48
C LYS A 299 7.58 -25.86 4.40
N GLN A 300 7.86 -24.55 4.36
CA GLN A 300 9.21 -24.01 4.17
C GLN A 300 9.90 -24.53 2.89
N ILE A 301 9.13 -24.70 1.82
CA ILE A 301 9.64 -25.10 0.50
C ILE A 301 9.81 -23.84 -0.34
N ASP A 302 11.04 -23.60 -0.83
CA ASP A 302 11.39 -22.43 -1.66
C ASP A 302 10.83 -21.13 -1.10
N ILE A 303 10.96 -20.97 0.22
CA ILE A 303 10.24 -19.97 1.02
C ILE A 303 10.50 -18.55 0.54
N SER A 304 11.72 -18.28 0.08
CA SER A 304 12.17 -16.96 -0.33
C SER A 304 13.15 -17.06 -1.48
N THR A 305 12.92 -16.29 -2.54
CA THR A 305 13.94 -15.93 -3.52
C THR A 305 14.55 -14.59 -3.14
N ARG A 306 15.78 -14.36 -3.62
CA ARG A 306 16.51 -13.10 -3.44
C ARG A 306 17.11 -12.68 -4.77
N SER A 307 17.02 -11.40 -5.07
CA SER A 307 17.69 -10.80 -6.23
C SER A 307 18.30 -9.46 -5.84
N ILE A 308 19.37 -9.08 -6.53
CA ILE A 308 20.01 -7.78 -6.40
C ILE A 308 19.38 -6.86 -7.45
N ILE A 309 19.04 -5.64 -7.06
CA ILE A 309 18.69 -4.57 -8.00
C ILE A 309 20.01 -4.00 -8.52
N THR A 310 20.24 -4.08 -9.83
CA THR A 310 21.51 -3.62 -10.42
C THR A 310 21.55 -2.10 -10.48
N ALA A 311 22.75 -1.52 -10.57
CA ALA A 311 22.94 -0.07 -10.68
C ALA A 311 22.17 0.54 -11.87
N GLU A 312 22.06 -0.20 -12.97
CA GLU A 312 21.31 0.21 -14.17
C GLU A 312 19.80 0.26 -13.94
N GLN A 313 19.27 -0.58 -13.03
CA GLN A 313 17.85 -0.61 -12.70
C GLN A 313 17.44 0.48 -11.70
N LEU A 314 18.37 0.93 -10.85
CA LEU A 314 18.08 1.88 -9.76
C LEU A 314 17.44 3.21 -10.20
N PRO A 315 17.80 3.85 -11.33
CA PRO A 315 17.12 5.04 -11.83
C PRO A 315 15.61 4.85 -11.96
N LEU A 316 15.18 3.84 -12.71
CA LEU A 316 13.75 3.53 -12.92
C LEU A 316 13.07 3.18 -11.60
N GLU A 317 13.68 2.31 -10.81
CA GLU A 317 13.15 1.84 -9.52
C GLU A 317 12.89 2.98 -8.54
N PHE A 318 13.83 3.91 -8.45
CA PHE A 318 13.72 5.06 -7.58
C PHE A 318 12.63 6.03 -8.06
N VAL A 319 12.64 6.35 -9.36
CA VAL A 319 11.70 7.32 -9.97
C VAL A 319 10.27 6.79 -9.95
N MET A 320 10.08 5.50 -10.27
CA MET A 320 8.79 4.80 -10.19
C MET A 320 8.18 4.88 -8.80
N ASN A 321 8.99 4.78 -7.75
CA ASN A 321 8.50 4.88 -6.38
C ASN A 321 8.25 6.34 -5.98
N HIS A 322 9.18 7.25 -6.24
CA HIS A 322 9.09 8.63 -5.73
C HIS A 322 8.06 9.49 -6.45
N LEU A 323 7.91 9.34 -7.76
CA LEU A 323 6.98 10.19 -8.52
C LEU A 323 5.50 9.84 -8.28
N ARG A 324 5.24 8.72 -7.59
CA ARG A 324 3.93 8.42 -7.01
C ARG A 324 3.57 9.33 -5.84
N LEU A 325 4.53 10.05 -5.25
CA LEU A 325 4.28 11.09 -4.27
C LEU A 325 4.18 12.46 -4.93
N SER A 326 3.19 13.25 -4.51
CA SER A 326 2.99 14.63 -4.97
C SER A 326 4.18 15.52 -4.64
N SER A 327 4.93 15.18 -3.59
CA SER A 327 6.14 15.89 -3.21
C SER A 327 7.31 15.63 -4.14
N GLY A 328 7.31 14.52 -4.89
CA GLY A 328 8.48 14.10 -5.66
C GLY A 328 9.71 13.85 -4.79
N PHE A 329 10.89 14.22 -5.29
CA PHE A 329 12.19 13.96 -4.65
C PHE A 329 13.24 15.03 -4.92
N HIS A 330 14.24 15.13 -4.05
CA HIS A 330 15.44 15.93 -4.28
C HIS A 330 16.60 15.04 -4.77
N LEU A 331 17.47 15.56 -5.64
CA LEU A 331 18.63 14.82 -6.16
C LEU A 331 19.57 14.30 -5.05
N ASP A 332 19.68 15.01 -3.92
CA ASP A 332 20.49 14.54 -2.79
C ASP A 332 19.91 13.30 -2.13
N HIS A 333 18.58 13.18 -2.10
CA HIS A 333 17.93 11.96 -1.60
C HIS A 333 18.21 10.78 -2.53
N TYR A 334 18.14 11.00 -3.86
CA TYR A 334 18.52 10.00 -4.85
C TYR A 334 19.95 9.48 -4.61
N ARG A 335 20.92 10.40 -4.50
CA ARG A 335 22.31 10.05 -4.21
C ARG A 335 22.45 9.29 -2.88
N ALA A 336 21.75 9.72 -1.85
CA ALA A 336 21.86 9.13 -0.51
C ALA A 336 21.33 7.69 -0.42
N VAL A 337 20.23 7.37 -1.11
CA VAL A 337 19.58 6.04 -1.01
C VAL A 337 19.92 5.08 -2.14
N THR A 338 20.51 5.58 -3.24
CA THR A 338 20.98 4.72 -4.34
C THR A 338 22.49 4.62 -4.42
N GLY A 339 23.24 5.60 -3.92
CA GLY A 339 24.69 5.69 -4.12
C GLY A 339 25.10 6.12 -5.52
N LEU A 340 24.14 6.42 -6.41
CA LEU A 340 24.40 6.82 -7.79
C LEU A 340 24.50 8.33 -7.96
N SER A 341 25.21 8.74 -9.00
CA SER A 341 25.29 10.14 -9.43
C SER A 341 23.99 10.55 -10.12
N ALA A 342 23.58 11.83 -10.01
CA ALA A 342 22.31 12.27 -10.60
C ALA A 342 22.26 12.17 -12.14
N GLU A 343 23.42 12.12 -12.78
CA GLU A 343 23.60 11.97 -14.23
C GLU A 343 23.00 10.66 -14.76
N THR A 344 22.83 9.63 -13.93
CA THR A 344 22.17 8.37 -14.32
C THR A 344 20.66 8.53 -14.53
N LEU A 345 20.08 9.66 -14.13
CA LEU A 345 18.68 10.00 -14.38
C LEU A 345 18.50 10.77 -15.71
N GLU A 346 19.59 11.08 -16.41
CA GLU A 346 19.55 11.74 -17.71
C GLU A 346 19.67 10.74 -18.87
N PRO A 347 19.00 11.00 -20.01
CA PRO A 347 18.22 12.20 -20.35
C PRO A 347 16.76 12.19 -19.84
N GLY A 348 16.37 11.20 -19.02
CA GLY A 348 14.99 11.01 -18.58
C GLY A 348 14.39 12.23 -17.88
N LEU A 349 15.14 12.87 -16.98
CA LEU A 349 14.71 14.10 -16.29
C LEU A 349 14.58 15.28 -17.25
N SER A 350 15.64 15.61 -17.99
CA SER A 350 15.61 16.75 -18.92
C SER A 350 14.51 16.60 -19.98
N SER A 351 14.30 15.40 -20.51
CA SER A 351 13.23 15.09 -21.47
C SER A 351 11.83 15.18 -20.86
N SER A 352 11.69 14.92 -19.56
CA SER A 352 10.41 15.03 -18.86
C SER A 352 10.06 16.47 -18.49
N VAL A 353 11.07 17.27 -18.12
CA VAL A 353 10.92 18.71 -17.91
C VAL A 353 10.59 19.41 -19.23
N ALA A 354 11.30 19.10 -20.32
CA ALA A 354 11.04 19.67 -21.63
C ALA A 354 9.61 19.36 -22.14
N ALA A 355 9.06 18.20 -21.77
CA ALA A 355 7.68 17.81 -22.09
C ALA A 355 6.61 18.42 -21.16
N GLY A 356 7.02 19.19 -20.13
CA GLY A 356 6.14 19.75 -19.11
C GLY A 356 5.54 18.73 -18.14
N LEU A 357 6.11 17.52 -18.08
CA LEU A 357 5.64 16.43 -17.21
C LEU A 357 6.25 16.53 -15.82
N LEU A 358 7.50 16.97 -15.72
CA LEU A 358 8.16 17.25 -14.45
C LEU A 358 8.40 18.75 -14.27
N LEU A 359 8.34 19.18 -13.02
CA LEU A 359 8.78 20.48 -12.55
C LEU A 359 10.09 20.29 -11.80
N ASN A 360 11.05 21.19 -12.03
CA ASN A 360 12.33 21.22 -11.33
C ASN A 360 12.50 22.59 -10.66
N GLU A 361 12.67 22.58 -9.35
CA GLU A 361 12.95 23.75 -8.53
C GLU A 361 14.22 23.44 -7.71
N ASP A 362 15.36 24.00 -8.10
CA ASP A 362 16.66 23.85 -7.41
C ASP A 362 17.07 22.38 -7.12
N GLY A 363 16.84 21.46 -8.06
CA GLY A 363 17.18 20.04 -7.90
C GLY A 363 16.11 19.22 -7.20
N HIS A 364 14.96 19.83 -6.91
CA HIS A 364 13.75 19.14 -6.47
C HIS A 364 12.83 18.87 -7.66
N TYR A 365 12.61 17.59 -7.96
CA TYR A 365 11.77 17.11 -9.05
C TYR A 365 10.45 16.57 -8.53
N ARG A 366 9.34 17.06 -9.10
CA ARG A 366 7.99 16.56 -8.85
C ARG A 366 7.19 16.55 -10.14
N CYS A 367 6.16 15.73 -10.20
CA CYS A 367 5.23 15.80 -11.33
C CYS A 367 4.48 17.14 -11.35
N SER A 368 4.25 17.65 -12.56
CA SER A 368 3.16 18.61 -12.78
C SER A 368 1.81 17.91 -12.68
N ASP A 369 0.72 18.66 -12.67
CA ASP A 369 -0.64 18.08 -12.73
C ASP A 369 -0.79 17.17 -13.94
N LYS A 370 -0.27 17.61 -15.10
CA LYS A 370 -0.19 16.80 -16.31
C LYS A 370 0.71 15.58 -16.12
N GLY A 371 1.86 15.73 -15.47
CA GLY A 371 2.78 14.61 -15.22
C GLY A 371 2.15 13.47 -14.42
N TRP A 372 1.24 13.76 -13.49
CA TRP A 372 0.51 12.74 -12.74
C TRP A 372 -0.53 12.01 -13.58
N ASP A 373 -1.20 12.69 -14.51
CA ASP A 373 -2.11 12.05 -15.46
C ASP A 373 -1.36 11.15 -16.47
N PHE A 374 -0.05 11.37 -16.67
CA PHE A 374 0.80 10.63 -17.62
C PHE A 374 2.07 10.05 -16.97
N LEU A 375 1.94 9.49 -15.76
CA LEU A 375 3.09 9.00 -14.99
C LEU A 375 3.87 7.92 -15.75
N ASP A 376 3.20 6.97 -16.41
CA ASP A 376 3.86 5.89 -17.14
C ASP A 376 4.74 6.43 -18.29
N SER A 377 4.30 7.49 -18.98
CA SER A 377 5.11 8.16 -20.01
C SER A 377 6.35 8.86 -19.45
N ILE A 378 6.38 9.18 -18.16
CA ILE A 378 7.60 9.63 -17.48
C ILE A 378 8.51 8.42 -17.25
N LEU A 379 7.96 7.31 -16.73
CA LEU A 379 8.73 6.11 -16.38
C LEU A 379 9.38 5.46 -17.60
N GLU A 380 8.70 5.43 -18.75
CA GLU A 380 9.24 4.92 -20.02
C GLU A 380 10.56 5.58 -20.43
N LYS A 381 10.81 6.83 -20.01
CA LYS A 381 12.05 7.56 -20.32
C LYS A 381 13.25 7.13 -19.47
N PHE A 382 13.04 6.23 -18.51
CA PHE A 382 14.04 5.62 -17.66
C PHE A 382 14.16 4.11 -17.94
N ILE A 383 13.45 3.61 -18.95
CA ILE A 383 13.62 2.25 -19.47
C ILE A 383 14.65 2.35 -20.61
N ASP A 384 15.69 1.52 -20.54
CA ASP A 384 16.72 1.42 -21.59
C ASP A 384 16.16 0.98 -22.95
#